data_AF-A0A5F1FUB6-F1
#
_entry.id   AF-A0A5F1FUB6-F1
#
_cell.length_a   1.000
_cell.length_b   1.000
_cell.length_c   1.000
_cell.angle_alpha   90.00
_cell.angle_beta   90.00
_cell.angle_gamma   90.00
#
_symmetry.space_group_name_H-M   'P 1'
#
loop_
_entity.id
_entity.type
_entity.pdbx_description
1 polymer ?
#
loop_
_entity_poly.entity_id
_entity_poly.type
_entity_poly.pdbx_seq_one_letter_code
_entity_poly.pdbx_strand_id
1 'polypeptide(L)'
;MLEKLFSIDALCELANLEGELLTVAAYERLGLKMEPDESNVTDNQWQISRLARTFIEGCNGDLSRYKHPSCKAFYDEVIKLARTVCPSVWDFSFQDELNEWLITD
;
A
#
# COMPACT_ATOMS: atom_id res chain seq x y z
N MET A 1 15.54 0.54 24.22
CA MET A 1 15.61 -0.72 23.44
C MET A 1 14.32 -1.00 22.64
N LEU A 2 13.16 -0.48 23.06
CA LEU A 2 11.88 -0.63 22.33
C LEU A 2 11.86 0.05 20.96
N GLU A 3 12.47 1.24 20.79
CA GLU A 3 12.51 1.96 19.50
C GLU A 3 13.18 1.18 18.37
N LYS A 4 14.11 0.26 18.69
CA LYS A 4 14.90 -0.46 17.67
C LYS A 4 14.10 -1.60 17.01
N LEU A 5 13.22 -2.27 17.76
CA LEU A 5 12.38 -3.36 17.23
C LEU A 5 11.27 -2.81 16.32
N PHE A 6 10.58 -1.74 16.74
CA PHE A 6 9.51 -1.13 15.94
C PHE A 6 9.97 -0.68 14.54
N SER A 7 11.24 -0.30 14.37
CA SER A 7 11.74 0.11 13.05
C SER A 7 11.94 -1.06 12.09
N ILE A 8 12.30 -2.25 12.56
CA ILE A 8 12.63 -3.38 11.66
C ILE A 8 11.36 -3.97 11.05
N ASP A 9 10.34 -4.22 11.86
CA ASP A 9 9.08 -4.78 11.38
C ASP A 9 8.41 -3.81 10.37
N ALA A 10 8.40 -2.52 10.68
CA ALA A 10 7.92 -1.48 9.76
C ALA A 10 8.72 -1.44 8.44
N LEU A 11 10.04 -1.61 8.48
CA LEU A 11 10.85 -1.67 7.26
C LEU A 11 10.56 -2.94 6.44
N CYS A 12 10.35 -4.08 7.09
CA CYS A 12 9.96 -5.33 6.44
C CYS A 12 8.58 -5.21 5.77
N GLU A 13 7.60 -4.62 6.46
CA GLU A 13 6.26 -4.33 5.92
C GLU A 13 6.35 -3.46 4.66
N LEU A 14 7.14 -2.37 4.70
CA LEU A 14 7.37 -1.51 3.53
C LEU A 14 8.07 -2.22 2.39
N ALA A 15 9.09 -3.04 2.65
CA ALA A 15 9.81 -3.78 1.62
C ALA A 15 8.92 -4.83 0.93
N ASN A 16 8.06 -5.51 1.70
CA ASN A 16 7.09 -6.44 1.14
C ASN A 16 6.09 -5.71 0.24
N LEU A 17 5.52 -4.59 0.72
CA LEU A 17 4.61 -3.77 -0.07
C LEU A 17 5.28 -3.24 -1.36
N GLU A 18 6.52 -2.75 -1.28
CA GLU A 18 7.29 -2.33 -2.45
C GLU A 18 7.40 -3.45 -3.48
N GLY A 19 7.77 -4.66 -3.05
CA GLY A 19 7.90 -5.83 -3.92
C GLY A 19 6.59 -6.22 -4.62
N GLU A 20 5.48 -6.17 -3.90
CA GLU A 20 4.16 -6.43 -4.49
C GLU A 20 3.75 -5.34 -5.50
N LEU A 21 4.00 -4.06 -5.18
CA LEU A 21 3.74 -2.94 -6.10
C LEU A 21 4.59 -3.04 -7.37
N LEU A 22 5.88 -3.39 -7.25
CA LEU A 22 6.77 -3.62 -8.40
C LEU A 22 6.28 -4.78 -9.26
N THR A 23 5.73 -5.82 -8.64
CA THR A 23 5.14 -6.96 -9.35
C THR A 23 3.92 -6.52 -10.17
N VAL A 24 3.01 -5.73 -9.58
CA VAL A 24 1.86 -5.17 -10.33
C VAL A 24 2.33 -4.24 -11.45
N ALA A 25 3.30 -3.36 -11.17
CA ALA A 25 3.89 -2.48 -12.19
C ALA A 25 4.47 -3.26 -13.38
N ALA A 26 5.07 -4.43 -13.13
CA ALA A 26 5.56 -5.30 -14.18
C ALA A 26 4.42 -5.93 -14.99
N TYR A 27 3.32 -6.35 -14.35
CA TYR A 27 2.14 -6.84 -15.08
C TYR A 27 1.54 -5.77 -15.98
N GLU A 28 1.33 -4.56 -15.46
CA GLU A 28 0.86 -3.40 -16.23
C GLU A 28 1.76 -3.13 -17.44
N ARG A 29 3.08 -3.08 -17.24
CA ARG A 29 4.06 -2.84 -18.30
C ARG A 29 4.03 -3.91 -19.39
N LEU A 30 3.75 -5.16 -19.03
CA LEU A 30 3.67 -6.29 -19.96
C LEU A 30 2.27 -6.47 -20.56
N GLY A 31 1.29 -5.65 -20.19
CA GLY A 31 -0.10 -5.78 -20.62
C GLY A 31 -0.77 -7.06 -20.09
N LEU A 32 -0.30 -7.59 -18.96
CA LEU A 32 -0.86 -8.77 -18.32
C LEU A 32 -1.95 -8.36 -17.33
N LYS A 33 -2.97 -9.21 -17.18
CA LYS A 33 -4.05 -9.02 -16.20
C LYS A 33 -4.84 -7.71 -16.37
N MET A 34 -4.96 -7.27 -17.63
CA MET A 34 -5.65 -6.04 -18.03
C MET A 34 -7.11 -6.25 -18.43
N GLU A 35 -7.61 -7.49 -18.41
CA GLU A 35 -9.00 -7.77 -18.74
C GLU A 35 -9.90 -7.29 -17.60
N PRO A 36 -10.86 -6.38 -17.86
CA PRO A 36 -11.77 -5.89 -16.84
C PRO A 36 -12.85 -6.92 -16.52
N ASP A 37 -13.24 -6.97 -15.26
CA ASP A 37 -14.35 -7.78 -14.76
C ASP A 37 -15.73 -7.13 -15.03
N GLU A 38 -16.79 -7.71 -14.46
CA GLU A 38 -18.18 -7.20 -14.57
C GLU A 38 -18.37 -5.79 -14.00
N SER A 39 -17.46 -5.34 -13.12
CA SER A 39 -17.44 -4.00 -12.53
C SER A 39 -16.54 -3.03 -13.30
N ASN A 40 -16.00 -3.44 -14.46
CA ASN A 40 -15.02 -2.70 -15.24
C ASN A 40 -13.72 -2.42 -14.47
N VAL A 41 -13.33 -3.35 -13.58
CA VAL A 41 -12.10 -3.31 -12.79
C VAL A 41 -11.17 -4.43 -13.23
N THR A 42 -9.91 -4.11 -13.49
CA THR A 42 -8.89 -5.10 -13.85
C THR A 42 -8.35 -5.82 -12.62
N ASP A 43 -7.82 -7.03 -12.82
CA ASP A 43 -7.12 -7.79 -11.78
C ASP A 43 -5.99 -6.98 -11.11
N ASN A 44 -5.23 -6.19 -11.88
CA ASN A 44 -4.18 -5.33 -11.33
C ASN A 44 -4.75 -4.23 -10.42
N GLN A 45 -5.88 -3.62 -10.80
CA GLN A 45 -6.58 -2.64 -9.96
C GLN A 45 -7.11 -3.29 -8.67
N TRP A 46 -7.68 -4.50 -8.75
CA TRP A 46 -8.07 -5.26 -7.56
C TRP A 46 -6.88 -5.55 -6.64
N GLN A 47 -5.73 -5.91 -7.21
CA GLN A 47 -4.51 -6.13 -6.44
C GLN A 47 -4.06 -4.84 -5.74
N ILE A 48 -4.02 -3.70 -6.43
CA ILE A 48 -3.66 -2.41 -5.81
C ILE A 48 -4.64 -2.03 -4.69
N SER A 49 -5.95 -2.21 -4.92
CA SER A 49 -6.97 -1.95 -3.91
C SER A 49 -6.73 -2.80 -2.65
N ARG A 50 -6.46 -4.10 -2.83
CA ARG A 50 -6.15 -5.00 -1.72
C ARG A 50 -4.87 -4.61 -0.99
N LEU A 51 -3.81 -4.25 -1.71
CA LEU A 51 -2.54 -3.81 -1.12
C LEU A 51 -2.71 -2.56 -0.27
N ALA A 52 -3.48 -1.57 -0.75
CA ALA A 52 -3.77 -0.36 -0.01
C ALA A 52 -4.50 -0.66 1.31
N ARG A 53 -5.53 -1.51 1.25
CA ARG A 53 -6.32 -1.91 2.44
C ARG A 53 -5.48 -2.70 3.44
N THR A 54 -4.83 -3.76 2.99
CA THR A 54 -3.98 -4.61 3.85
C THR A 54 -2.84 -3.82 4.49
N PHE A 55 -2.31 -2.80 3.81
CA PHE A 55 -1.32 -1.91 4.41
C PHE A 55 -1.89 -1.13 5.61
N ILE A 56 -3.09 -0.55 5.48
CA ILE A 56 -3.76 0.16 6.59
C ILE A 56 -4.17 -0.80 7.71
N GLU A 57 -4.71 -1.97 7.37
CA GLU A 57 -5.04 -3.02 8.34
C GLU A 57 -3.81 -3.45 9.15
N GLY A 58 -2.67 -3.70 8.51
CA GLY A 58 -1.40 -3.99 9.19
C GLY A 58 -0.90 -2.84 10.08
N CYS A 59 -1.37 -1.63 9.80
CA CYS A 59 -1.13 -0.46 10.63
C CYS A 59 -2.11 -0.31 11.79
N ASN A 60 -3.20 -1.08 11.84
CA ASN A 60 -4.38 -0.82 12.67
C ASN A 60 -4.85 0.64 12.55
N GLY A 61 -4.87 1.18 11.33
CA GLY A 61 -5.17 2.59 11.08
C GLY A 61 -4.11 3.61 11.55
N ASP A 62 -3.09 3.20 12.34
CA ASP A 62 -2.07 4.10 12.86
C ASP A 62 -0.76 4.10 12.04
N LEU A 63 -0.57 5.19 11.29
CA LEU A 63 0.61 5.44 10.47
C LEU A 63 1.75 6.14 11.24
N SER A 64 1.63 6.36 12.56
CA SER A 64 2.62 7.05 13.37
C SER A 64 4.01 6.41 13.29
N ARG A 65 4.06 5.07 13.18
CA ARG A 65 5.29 4.27 13.07
C ARG A 65 6.17 4.66 11.86
N TYR A 66 5.57 5.15 10.78
CA TYR A 66 6.29 5.57 9.57
C TYR A 66 6.74 7.04 9.58
N LYS A 67 6.30 7.83 10.57
CA LYS A 67 6.76 9.22 10.74
C LYS A 67 8.19 9.28 11.30
N HIS A 68 8.71 8.18 11.84
CA HIS A 68 10.06 8.12 12.37
C HIS A 68 11.11 8.30 11.25
N PRO A 69 12.17 9.12 11.44
CA PRO A 69 13.15 9.40 10.38
C PRO A 69 13.83 8.17 9.77
N SER A 70 13.96 7.07 10.52
CA SER A 70 14.57 5.83 10.00
C SER A 70 13.73 5.12 8.94
N CYS A 71 12.41 5.35 8.92
CA CYS A 71 11.47 4.69 8.01
C CYS A 71 10.82 5.67 7.03
N LYS A 72 10.77 6.95 7.38
CA LYS A 72 10.04 7.97 6.63
C LYS A 72 10.45 8.06 5.17
N ALA A 73 11.75 8.09 4.88
CA ALA A 73 12.23 8.22 3.51
C ALA A 73 11.76 7.04 2.65
N PHE A 74 11.86 5.82 3.19
CA PHE A 74 11.42 4.62 2.48
C PHE A 74 9.90 4.55 2.34
N TYR A 75 9.15 4.91 3.40
CA TYR A 75 7.70 5.03 3.34
C TYR A 75 7.26 5.99 2.23
N ASP A 76 7.84 7.19 2.15
CA ASP A 76 7.49 8.18 1.13
C ASP A 76 7.74 7.65 -0.30
N GLU A 77 8.81 6.87 -0.50
CA GLU A 77 9.13 6.22 -1.77
C GLU A 77 8.11 5.12 -2.13
N VAL A 78 7.73 4.27 -1.18
CA VAL A 78 6.73 3.21 -1.40
C VAL A 78 5.36 3.80 -1.73
N ILE A 79 4.92 4.84 -1.01
CA ILE A 79 3.66 5.54 -1.33
C ILE A 79 3.70 6.20 -2.71
N LYS A 80 4.85 6.78 -3.09
CA LYS A 80 5.04 7.35 -4.42
C LYS A 80 4.99 6.27 -5.51
N LEU A 81 5.59 5.12 -5.28
CA LEU A 81 5.51 3.97 -6.18
C LEU A 81 4.05 3.55 -6.36
N ALA A 82 3.32 3.37 -5.27
CA ALA A 82 1.93 2.93 -5.31
C ALA A 82 1.03 3.87 -6.15
N ARG A 83 1.19 5.19 -5.94
CA ARG A 83 0.52 6.22 -6.74
C ARG A 83 0.96 6.27 -8.20
N THR A 84 2.17 5.81 -8.51
CA THR A 84 2.64 5.71 -9.89
C THR A 84 2.02 4.52 -10.61
N VAL A 85 1.81 3.41 -9.91
CA VAL A 85 1.23 2.18 -10.50
C VAL A 85 -0.24 2.37 -10.82
N CYS A 86 -1.06 2.80 -9.86
CA CYS A 86 -2.48 3.06 -10.10
C CYS A 86 -3.02 4.13 -9.13
N PRO A 87 -2.86 5.43 -9.46
CA PRO A 87 -3.08 6.53 -8.50
C PRO A 87 -4.50 6.56 -7.94
N SER A 88 -5.50 6.50 -8.82
CA SER A 88 -6.91 6.62 -8.42
C SER A 88 -7.37 5.47 -7.53
N VAL A 89 -6.95 4.24 -7.83
CA VAL A 89 -7.33 3.06 -7.05
C VAL A 89 -6.60 3.01 -5.73
N TRP A 90 -5.30 3.32 -5.72
CA TRP A 90 -4.52 3.38 -4.49
C TRP A 90 -5.11 4.42 -3.52
N ASP A 91 -5.24 5.68 -3.96
CA ASP A 91 -5.69 6.77 -3.08
C ASP A 91 -7.12 6.55 -2.59
N PHE A 92 -8.02 6.01 -3.43
CA PHE A 92 -9.38 5.66 -3.01
C PHE A 92 -9.36 4.59 -1.92
N SER A 93 -8.78 3.43 -2.19
CA SER A 93 -8.82 2.28 -1.26
C SER A 93 -8.06 2.55 0.04
N PHE A 94 -6.95 3.29 -0.03
CA PHE A 94 -6.19 3.70 1.14
C PHE A 94 -7.02 4.61 2.05
N GLN A 95 -7.70 5.61 1.47
CA GLN A 95 -8.48 6.56 2.25
C GLN A 95 -9.77 5.95 2.78
N ASP A 96 -10.43 5.10 1.97
CA ASP A 96 -11.61 4.33 2.34
C ASP A 96 -11.33 3.50 3.60
N GLU A 97 -10.29 2.67 3.57
CA GLU A 97 -9.87 1.85 4.71
C GLU A 97 -9.49 2.69 5.93
N LEU A 98 -8.69 3.74 5.73
CA LEU A 98 -8.29 4.62 6.83
C LEU A 98 -9.50 5.27 7.51
N ASN A 99 -10.52 5.66 6.75
CA ASN A 99 -11.76 6.21 7.31
C ASN A 99 -12.55 5.17 8.10
N GLU A 100 -12.60 3.90 7.66
CA GLU A 100 -13.28 2.84 8.41
C GLU A 100 -12.68 2.64 9.80
N TRP A 101 -11.34 2.68 9.91
CA TRP A 101 -10.64 2.63 11.19
C TRP A 101 -10.93 3.85 12.09
N LEU A 102 -11.07 5.05 11.51
CA LEU A 102 -11.40 6.27 12.26
C LEU A 102 -12.85 6.31 12.78
N ILE A 103 -13.74 5.49 12.25
CA ILE A 103 -15.15 5.39 12.68
C ILE A 103 -15.33 4.35 13.79
N THR A 104 -14.37 3.42 13.92
CA THR A 104 -14.45 2.27 14.83
C THR A 104 -13.72 2.46 16.17
N ASP A 105 -12.97 3.56 16.35
CA ASP A 105 -12.36 4.04 17.61
C ASP A 105 -13.21 5.11 18.32
#